data_AF-A0A8C1IGK7-F1
#
_entry.id   AF-A0A8C1IGK7-F1
#
_cell.length_a   1.000
_cell.length_b   1.000
_cell.length_c   1.000
_cell.angle_alpha   90.00
_cell.angle_beta   90.00
_cell.angle_gamma   90.00
#
_symmetry.space_group_name_H-M   'P 1'
#
loop_
_entity.id
_entity.type
_entity.pdbx_description
1 polymer ?
#
loop_
_entity_poly.entity_id
_entity_poly.type
_entity_poly.pdbx_seq_one_letter_code
_entity_poly.pdbx_strand_id
1 'polypeptide(L)'
;NMTSISEDSDKEKVRSVSVDLNNDASLVIDIPDALCERDKVKFTIHIKTTLSSFQKSEFSVPRQHEDFIWLHDTIVETEEYAGLIIPPAPPKPDFEGPREKMHKLGEGESSMTKEEYAKMKQELEAEYLAVFKKTVQVHEVFLQRLSSHPMFRKDRNFQIFLEYDQDLTVRRKNAKEMFGGFFKNMVKSADEVLISGVKEVDEFFEQEKIFLLDYSSKIKDATAKAEKMTRSHKNVADDYNHISGAMNSIAADNNTAFKKHLEKCAEVFEKLRKLEDRVASDQELKLTELLRYYTRDIQAAKDLLYRRARALADYENSNKTLDKARLKGKDIAQAEENQKQCLRKFDKLSESGKKELTSFKARRVVAFRKNLIEMTELEIKHAKVRRLKCCVFSFKRNE
;
A
#
# COMPACT_ATOMS: atom_id res chain seq x y z
N ASN A 1 -60.56 14.92 -9.47
CA ASN A 1 -59.99 14.02 -10.50
C ASN A 1 -58.62 14.54 -10.86
N MET A 2 -57.58 14.15 -10.10
CA MET A 2 -56.83 12.88 -10.19
C MET A 2 -55.93 12.86 -11.45
N THR A 3 -54.62 12.60 -11.41
CA THR A 3 -53.71 12.20 -10.32
C THR A 3 -52.26 12.32 -10.81
N SER A 4 -51.37 12.65 -9.88
CA SER A 4 -49.93 12.40 -9.82
C SER A 4 -49.48 11.00 -10.28
N ILE A 5 -48.26 10.90 -10.84
CA ILE A 5 -47.27 9.86 -10.46
C ILE A 5 -45.87 10.48 -10.49
N SER A 6 -45.27 10.57 -9.31
CA SER A 6 -43.86 10.78 -9.00
C SER A 6 -43.17 9.42 -8.91
N GLU A 7 -42.00 9.26 -9.52
CA GLU A 7 -41.08 8.17 -9.18
C GLU A 7 -39.65 8.72 -9.00
N ASP A 8 -39.30 8.88 -7.73
CA ASP A 8 -37.94 8.76 -7.22
C ASP A 8 -37.33 7.45 -7.73
N SER A 9 -36.07 7.50 -8.15
CA SER A 9 -35.24 6.30 -8.17
C SER A 9 -33.83 6.64 -7.71
N ASP A 10 -33.62 6.41 -6.41
CA ASP A 10 -32.34 6.22 -5.77
C ASP A 10 -31.45 5.31 -6.64
N LYS A 11 -30.32 5.86 -7.10
CA LYS A 11 -29.22 5.05 -7.63
C LYS A 11 -28.20 4.85 -6.53
N GLU A 12 -28.47 3.89 -5.67
CA GLU A 12 -27.45 3.17 -4.91
C GLU A 12 -26.37 2.68 -5.87
N LYS A 13 -25.16 3.23 -5.76
CA LYS A 13 -23.98 2.68 -6.41
C LYS A 13 -23.50 1.48 -5.62
N VAL A 14 -23.96 0.32 -6.10
CA VAL A 14 -23.40 -1.04 -5.96
C VAL A 14 -21.94 -1.02 -5.47
N ARG A 15 -21.75 -1.27 -4.17
CA ARG A 15 -20.49 -1.80 -3.65
C ARG A 15 -20.40 -3.25 -4.09
N SER A 16 -19.30 -3.63 -4.72
CA SER A 16 -19.00 -5.02 -5.04
C SER A 16 -18.85 -5.81 -3.74
N VAL A 17 -19.88 -6.55 -3.36
CA VAL A 17 -19.82 -7.51 -2.26
C VAL A 17 -19.12 -8.76 -2.80
N SER A 18 -17.90 -9.02 -2.34
CA SER A 18 -17.31 -10.34 -2.46
C SER A 18 -18.09 -11.27 -1.53
N VAL A 19 -18.91 -12.14 -2.11
CA VAL A 19 -19.63 -13.18 -1.37
C VAL A 19 -18.65 -14.33 -1.10
N ASP A 20 -18.04 -14.34 0.08
CA ASP A 20 -17.40 -15.55 0.62
C ASP A 20 -18.45 -16.32 1.42
N LEU A 21 -18.99 -17.37 0.81
CA LEU A 21 -19.76 -18.40 1.49
C LEU A 21 -18.77 -19.36 2.18
N ASN A 22 -18.43 -19.08 3.45
CA ASN A 22 -18.12 -20.02 4.54
C ASN A 22 -17.05 -19.46 5.52
N ASN A 23 -17.50 -18.85 6.64
CA ASN A 23 -17.00 -19.12 8.00
C ASN A 23 -17.77 -18.26 9.04
N ASP A 24 -18.30 -18.89 10.09
CA ASP A 24 -19.01 -18.26 11.23
C ASP A 24 -18.16 -17.25 12.05
N ALA A 25 -16.91 -16.99 11.64
CA ALA A 25 -15.95 -16.11 12.28
C ALA A 25 -15.33 -15.13 11.27
N SER A 26 -16.03 -14.03 10.99
CA SER A 26 -15.54 -12.94 10.14
C SER A 26 -14.86 -11.86 10.99
N LEU A 27 -13.76 -11.31 10.48
CA LEU A 27 -13.11 -10.10 11.00
C LEU A 27 -12.88 -9.20 9.80
N VAL A 28 -13.75 -8.20 9.64
CA VAL A 28 -13.74 -7.22 8.56
C VAL A 28 -13.16 -5.93 9.10
N ILE A 29 -12.19 -5.37 8.39
CA ILE A 29 -11.50 -4.14 8.76
C ILE A 29 -11.49 -3.21 7.56
N ASP A 30 -11.90 -1.97 7.78
CA ASP A 30 -11.81 -0.86 6.84
C ASP A 30 -11.33 0.41 7.55
N ILE A 31 -10.74 1.32 6.79
CA ILE A 31 -10.28 2.61 7.29
C ILE A 31 -11.14 3.69 6.61
N PRO A 32 -12.29 4.09 7.20
CA PRO A 32 -13.20 5.05 6.58
C PRO A 32 -12.59 6.44 6.46
N ASP A 33 -11.77 6.84 7.43
CA ASP A 33 -11.12 8.13 7.43
C ASP A 33 -9.72 8.13 8.08
N ALA A 34 -8.99 9.23 7.84
CA ALA A 34 -7.77 9.58 8.54
C ALA A 34 -7.65 11.11 8.65
N LEU A 35 -7.11 11.58 9.77
CA LEU A 35 -6.93 12.98 10.07
C LEU A 35 -5.44 13.29 10.22
N CYS A 36 -4.96 14.31 9.52
CA CYS A 36 -3.62 14.84 9.72
C CYS A 36 -3.65 15.91 10.81
N GLU A 37 -3.11 15.60 11.99
CA GLU A 37 -2.94 16.50 13.11
C GLU A 37 -1.47 16.90 13.22
N ARG A 38 -1.13 18.12 12.77
CA ARG A 38 0.26 18.62 12.73
C ARG A 38 1.19 17.65 11.97
N ASP A 39 2.08 16.97 12.68
CA ASP A 39 3.09 16.04 12.17
C ASP A 39 2.64 14.57 12.21
N LYS A 40 1.41 14.31 12.66
CA LYS A 40 0.87 12.97 12.88
C LYS A 40 -0.35 12.72 12.01
N VAL A 41 -0.48 11.48 11.54
CA VAL A 41 -1.68 11.03 10.82
C VAL A 41 -2.37 9.98 11.67
N LYS A 42 -3.61 10.26 12.05
CA LYS A 42 -4.49 9.36 12.80
C LYS A 42 -5.49 8.72 11.85
N PHE A 43 -5.53 7.40 11.82
CA PHE A 43 -6.47 6.59 11.06
C PHE A 43 -7.60 6.18 11.99
N THR A 44 -8.85 6.36 11.55
CA THR A 44 -9.99 5.72 12.19
C THR A 44 -10.08 4.31 11.62
N ILE A 45 -9.77 3.31 12.44
CA ILE A 45 -9.90 1.91 12.03
C ILE A 45 -11.29 1.45 12.46
N HIS A 46 -12.10 1.03 11.50
CA HIS A 46 -13.41 0.47 11.75
C HIS A 46 -13.35 -1.05 11.66
N ILE A 47 -13.92 -1.72 12.65
CA ILE A 47 -13.88 -3.17 12.81
C ILE A 47 -15.30 -3.71 12.91
N LYS A 48 -15.58 -4.74 12.12
CA LYS A 48 -16.78 -5.59 12.21
C LYS A 48 -16.36 -7.03 12.40
N THR A 49 -16.85 -7.68 13.44
CA THR A 49 -16.38 -9.02 13.81
C THR A 49 -17.47 -9.88 14.42
N THR A 50 -17.45 -11.18 14.10
CA THR A 50 -18.24 -12.21 14.79
C THR A 50 -17.38 -13.04 15.76
N LEU A 51 -16.09 -12.69 15.91
CA LEU A 51 -15.18 -13.38 16.82
C LEU A 51 -15.47 -13.05 18.28
N SER A 52 -15.71 -14.08 19.09
CA SER A 52 -15.95 -13.97 20.54
C SER A 52 -14.75 -13.48 21.35
N SER A 53 -13.56 -13.38 20.73
CA SER A 53 -12.37 -12.81 21.36
C SER A 53 -12.48 -11.29 21.56
N PHE A 54 -13.36 -10.62 20.81
CA PHE A 54 -13.61 -9.17 20.93
C PHE A 54 -14.83 -8.90 21.80
N GLN A 55 -14.78 -7.79 22.56
CA GLN A 55 -15.87 -7.36 23.44
C GLN A 55 -17.08 -6.81 22.67
N LYS A 56 -16.85 -6.19 21.51
CA LYS A 56 -17.88 -5.56 20.67
C LYS A 56 -17.83 -6.17 19.27
N SER A 57 -19.00 -6.28 18.63
CA SER A 57 -19.13 -6.79 17.26
C SER A 57 -18.88 -5.72 16.18
N GLU A 58 -19.02 -4.45 16.54
CA GLU A 58 -18.77 -3.29 15.65
C GLU A 58 -18.29 -2.11 16.49
N PHE A 59 -17.15 -1.54 16.12
CA PHE A 59 -16.53 -0.40 16.81
C PHE A 59 -15.41 0.23 15.97
N SER A 60 -14.94 1.40 16.39
CA SER A 60 -13.79 2.06 15.76
C SER A 60 -12.75 2.48 16.79
N VAL A 61 -11.48 2.48 16.39
CA VAL A 61 -10.35 2.97 17.20
C VAL A 61 -9.45 3.91 16.41
N PRO A 62 -8.91 4.97 17.03
CA PRO A 62 -7.91 5.82 16.39
C PRO A 62 -6.52 5.19 16.49
N ARG A 63 -5.76 5.19 15.40
CA ARG A 63 -4.36 4.74 15.37
C ARG A 63 -3.46 5.69 14.61
N GLN A 64 -2.27 5.94 15.12
CA GLN A 64 -1.24 6.72 14.43
C GLN A 64 -0.37 5.81 13.57
N HIS A 65 0.32 6.36 12.58
CA HIS A 65 1.24 5.60 11.73
C HIS A 65 2.26 4.79 12.55
N GLU A 66 2.79 5.36 13.63
CA GLU A 66 3.73 4.71 14.54
C GLU A 66 3.17 3.43 15.18
N ASP A 67 1.85 3.34 15.39
CA ASP A 67 1.20 2.15 15.95
C ASP A 67 1.25 0.99 14.96
N PHE A 68 1.15 1.27 13.65
CA PHE A 68 1.30 0.25 12.60
C PHE A 68 2.73 -0.29 12.55
N ILE A 69 3.72 0.59 12.72
CA ILE A 69 5.14 0.22 12.75
C ILE A 69 5.41 -0.65 13.98
N TRP A 70 4.89 -0.27 15.14
CA TRP A 70 4.99 -1.07 16.36
C TRP A 70 4.41 -2.48 16.19
N LEU A 71 3.19 -2.56 15.66
CA LEU A 71 2.52 -3.83 15.43
C LEU A 71 3.34 -4.71 14.47
N HIS A 72 3.79 -4.13 13.35
CA HIS A 72 4.65 -4.82 12.40
C HIS A 72 5.92 -5.36 13.08
N ASP A 73 6.65 -4.51 13.80
CA ASP A 73 7.92 -4.88 14.44
C ASP A 73 7.72 -5.99 15.48
N THR A 74 6.62 -5.93 16.22
CA THR A 74 6.27 -6.96 17.22
C THR A 74 5.96 -8.30 16.55
N ILE A 75 5.22 -8.29 15.44
CA ILE A 75 4.95 -9.50 14.64
C ILE A 75 6.25 -10.05 14.03
N VAL A 76 7.13 -9.18 13.53
CA VAL A 76 8.44 -9.58 12.99
C VAL A 76 9.30 -10.26 14.05
N GLU A 77 9.32 -9.74 15.28
CA GLU A 77 10.11 -10.29 16.38
C GLU A 77 9.55 -11.59 16.97
N THR A 78 8.30 -11.94 16.67
CA THR A 78 7.67 -13.14 17.22
C THR A 78 8.20 -14.39 16.52
N GLU A 79 8.92 -15.24 17.26
CA GLU A 79 9.57 -16.46 16.71
C GLU A 79 8.60 -17.43 16.03
N GLU A 80 7.36 -17.51 16.52
CA GLU A 80 6.34 -18.39 15.94
C GLU A 80 5.95 -18.02 14.51
N TYR A 81 6.17 -16.76 14.12
CA TYR A 81 5.86 -16.21 12.81
C TYR A 81 7.08 -16.17 11.89
N ALA A 82 8.23 -16.68 12.33
CA ALA A 82 9.48 -16.64 11.57
C ALA A 82 9.40 -17.34 10.20
N GLY A 83 8.45 -18.26 10.02
CA GLY A 83 8.24 -19.01 8.79
C GLY A 83 7.06 -18.50 7.97
N LEU A 84 6.57 -17.29 8.24
CA LEU A 84 5.44 -16.64 7.58
C LEU A 84 5.87 -15.43 6.73
N ILE A 85 5.15 -15.13 5.64
CA ILE A 85 5.35 -13.89 4.88
C ILE A 85 4.60 -12.79 5.61
N ILE A 86 5.34 -12.04 6.43
CA ILE A 86 4.80 -10.93 7.21
C ILE A 86 4.49 -9.78 6.25
N PRO A 87 3.25 -9.26 6.22
CA PRO A 87 2.89 -8.15 5.34
C PRO A 87 3.81 -6.95 5.57
N PRO A 88 4.30 -6.28 4.51
CA PRO A 88 5.22 -5.17 4.68
C PRO A 88 4.56 -4.02 5.43
N ALA A 89 5.29 -3.37 6.33
CA ALA A 89 4.83 -2.17 7.00
C ALA A 89 4.37 -1.10 5.98
N PRO A 90 3.25 -0.40 6.25
CA PRO A 90 2.84 0.71 5.41
C PRO A 90 3.93 1.80 5.39
N PRO A 91 4.13 2.51 4.29
CA PRO A 91 5.06 3.63 4.24
C PRO A 91 4.53 4.82 5.05
N LYS A 92 5.44 5.65 5.55
CA LYS A 92 5.08 6.88 6.25
C LYS A 92 4.20 7.76 5.34
N PRO A 93 3.04 8.21 5.81
CA PRO A 93 2.23 9.14 5.04
C PRO A 93 2.99 10.44 4.77
N ASP A 94 2.90 10.92 3.53
CA ASP A 94 3.51 12.18 3.10
C ASP A 94 2.41 13.20 2.76
N PHE A 95 2.08 14.06 3.72
CA PHE A 95 1.14 15.16 3.56
C PHE A 95 1.84 16.52 3.51
N GLU A 96 3.18 16.57 3.51
CA GLU A 96 3.94 17.82 3.66
C GLU A 96 3.68 18.78 2.50
N GLY A 97 3.78 18.28 1.26
CA GLY A 97 3.53 19.09 0.05
C GLY A 97 2.12 19.71 -0.01
N PRO A 98 1.04 18.91 0.06
CA PRO A 98 -0.32 19.43 0.09
C PRO A 98 -0.58 20.40 1.26
N ARG A 99 0.01 20.14 2.42
CA ARG A 99 -0.12 20.99 3.62
C ARG A 99 0.57 22.34 3.43
N GLU A 100 1.79 22.36 2.91
CA GLU A 100 2.54 23.59 2.64
C GLU A 100 1.81 24.45 1.61
N LYS A 101 1.27 23.85 0.54
CA LYS A 101 0.47 24.56 -0.45
C LYS A 101 -0.80 25.15 0.15
N MET A 102 -1.50 24.42 1.01
CA MET A 102 -2.69 24.91 1.73
C MET A 102 -2.36 26.09 2.65
N HIS A 103 -1.23 26.04 3.36
CA HIS A 103 -0.77 27.14 4.19
C HIS A 103 -0.50 28.41 3.37
N LYS A 104 0.27 28.28 2.28
CA LYS A 104 0.59 29.39 1.37
C LYS A 104 -0.66 30.00 0.73
N LEU A 105 -1.65 29.16 0.40
CA LEU A 105 -2.93 29.64 -0.12
C LEU A 105 -3.66 30.52 0.93
N GLY A 106 -3.64 30.13 2.21
CA GLY A 106 -4.19 30.93 3.30
C GLY A 106 -3.50 32.28 3.48
N GLU A 107 -2.17 32.33 3.38
CA GLU A 107 -1.41 33.59 3.44
C GLU A 107 -1.73 34.53 2.26
N GLY A 108 -2.04 33.96 1.10
CA GLY A 108 -2.39 34.70 -0.11
C GLY A 108 -3.86 35.13 -0.22
N GLU A 109 -4.72 34.80 0.74
CA GLU A 109 -6.18 35.01 0.64
C GLU A 109 -6.56 36.46 0.33
N SER A 110 -5.85 37.42 0.94
CA SER A 110 -6.10 38.86 0.72
C SER A 110 -5.63 39.39 -0.64
N SER A 111 -4.84 38.62 -1.38
CA SER A 111 -4.22 39.03 -2.65
C SER A 111 -4.95 38.55 -3.90
N MET A 112 -6.02 37.76 -3.75
CA MET A 112 -6.75 37.15 -4.86
C MET A 112 -8.26 37.33 -4.72
N THR A 113 -8.98 37.17 -5.82
CA THR A 113 -10.45 37.22 -5.80
C THR A 113 -11.03 36.03 -5.04
N LYS A 114 -12.27 36.16 -4.54
CA LYS A 114 -12.97 35.06 -3.86
C LYS A 114 -13.15 33.85 -4.78
N GLU A 115 -13.41 34.08 -6.07
CA GLU A 115 -13.53 33.00 -7.05
C GLU A 115 -12.20 32.26 -7.27
N GLU A 116 -11.09 32.99 -7.39
CA GLU A 116 -9.76 32.40 -7.56
C GLU A 116 -9.34 31.60 -6.32
N TYR A 117 -9.54 32.16 -5.13
CA TYR A 117 -9.25 31.47 -3.87
C TYR A 117 -10.04 30.17 -3.75
N ALA A 118 -11.35 30.21 -4.02
CA ALA A 118 -12.20 29.03 -3.96
C ALA A 118 -11.75 27.95 -4.96
N LYS A 119 -11.35 28.35 -6.17
CA LYS A 119 -10.85 27.43 -7.20
C LYS A 119 -9.52 26.78 -6.78
N MET A 120 -8.56 27.56 -6.30
CA MET A 120 -7.27 27.04 -5.84
C MET A 120 -7.43 26.12 -4.63
N LYS A 121 -8.29 26.50 -3.68
CA LYS A 121 -8.61 25.70 -2.51
C LYS A 121 -9.18 24.34 -2.90
N GLN A 122 -10.16 24.33 -3.81
CA GLN A 122 -10.75 23.09 -4.31
C GLN A 122 -9.73 22.17 -4.99
N GLU A 123 -8.78 22.73 -5.73
CA GLU A 123 -7.72 21.96 -6.39
C GLU A 123 -6.75 21.34 -5.37
N LEU A 124 -6.37 22.08 -4.33
CA LEU A 124 -5.56 21.57 -3.23
C LEU A 124 -6.29 20.52 -2.38
N GLU A 125 -7.59 20.69 -2.13
CA GLU A 125 -8.42 19.68 -1.46
C GLU A 125 -8.45 18.37 -2.25
N ALA A 126 -8.50 18.45 -3.59
CA ALA A 126 -8.45 17.28 -4.45
C ALA A 126 -7.08 16.59 -4.42
N GLU A 127 -5.98 17.34 -4.43
CA GLU A 127 -4.61 16.80 -4.26
C GLU A 127 -4.45 16.12 -2.91
N TYR A 128 -4.89 16.77 -1.83
CA TYR A 128 -4.90 16.22 -0.49
C TYR A 128 -5.72 14.92 -0.41
N LEU A 129 -6.93 14.91 -0.99
CA LEU A 129 -7.79 13.73 -1.02
C LEU A 129 -7.17 12.57 -1.81
N ALA A 130 -6.39 12.84 -2.86
CA ALA A 130 -5.69 11.80 -3.61
C ALA A 130 -4.59 11.13 -2.76
N VAL A 131 -3.75 11.93 -2.11
CA VAL A 131 -2.74 11.44 -1.15
C VAL A 131 -3.41 10.64 -0.04
N PHE A 132 -4.48 11.20 0.53
CA PHE A 132 -5.27 10.58 1.56
C PHE A 132 -5.77 9.18 1.19
N LYS A 133 -6.45 9.05 0.03
CA LYS A 133 -6.98 7.76 -0.45
C LYS A 133 -5.89 6.72 -0.61
N LYS A 134 -4.74 7.13 -1.16
CA LYS A 134 -3.57 6.28 -1.31
C LYS A 134 -3.05 5.81 0.05
N THR A 135 -2.87 6.73 1.01
CA THR A 135 -2.39 6.39 2.35
C THR A 135 -3.33 5.41 3.05
N VAL A 136 -4.63 5.70 3.06
CA VAL A 136 -5.68 4.85 3.66
C VAL A 136 -5.65 3.45 3.04
N GLN A 137 -5.65 3.35 1.72
CA GLN A 137 -5.64 2.06 1.03
C GLN A 137 -4.43 1.20 1.43
N VAL A 138 -3.24 1.78 1.53
CA VAL A 138 -2.03 1.02 1.89
C VAL A 138 -2.06 0.54 3.34
N HIS A 139 -2.55 1.36 4.27
CA HIS A 139 -2.70 0.97 5.68
C HIS A 139 -3.80 -0.09 5.86
N GLU A 140 -4.91 0.06 5.15
CA GLU A 140 -6.02 -0.91 5.18
C GLU A 140 -5.57 -2.27 4.65
N VAL A 141 -4.86 -2.33 3.52
CA VAL A 141 -4.33 -3.58 2.96
C VAL A 141 -3.42 -4.30 3.96
N PHE A 142 -2.60 -3.58 4.73
CA PHE A 142 -1.76 -4.17 5.77
C PHE A 142 -2.61 -4.87 6.85
N LEU A 143 -3.65 -4.21 7.36
CA LEU A 143 -4.54 -4.80 8.37
C LEU A 143 -5.38 -5.96 7.81
N GLN A 144 -5.90 -5.81 6.59
CA GLN A 144 -6.64 -6.87 5.90
C GLN A 144 -5.76 -8.11 5.71
N ARG A 145 -4.49 -7.93 5.36
CA ARG A 145 -3.52 -9.03 5.27
C ARG A 145 -3.33 -9.75 6.60
N LEU A 146 -3.22 -9.04 7.72
CA LEU A 146 -3.11 -9.65 9.04
C LEU A 146 -4.41 -10.37 9.45
N SER A 147 -5.57 -9.73 9.25
CA SER A 147 -6.88 -10.31 9.60
C SER A 147 -7.25 -11.55 8.78
N SER A 148 -6.83 -11.61 7.52
CA SER A 148 -7.09 -12.77 6.63
C SER A 148 -6.19 -13.97 6.94
N HIS A 149 -5.06 -13.76 7.62
CA HIS A 149 -4.10 -14.82 7.89
C HIS A 149 -4.47 -15.60 9.16
N PRO A 150 -4.56 -16.95 9.14
CA PRO A 150 -5.04 -17.75 10.27
C PRO A 150 -4.27 -17.59 11.58
N MET A 151 -2.96 -17.30 11.50
CA MET A 151 -2.11 -17.04 12.67
C MET A 151 -2.22 -15.59 13.16
N PHE A 152 -1.89 -14.60 12.30
CA PHE A 152 -1.89 -13.19 12.70
C PHE A 152 -3.24 -12.68 13.22
N ARG A 153 -4.37 -13.17 12.70
CA ARG A 153 -5.69 -12.77 13.18
C ARG A 153 -5.97 -13.13 14.64
N LYS A 154 -5.19 -14.05 15.22
CA LYS A 154 -5.28 -14.48 16.62
C LYS A 154 -4.19 -13.85 17.49
N ASP A 155 -3.33 -13.03 16.90
CA ASP A 155 -2.22 -12.40 17.62
C ASP A 155 -2.74 -11.43 18.69
N ARG A 156 -2.15 -11.50 19.89
CA ARG A 156 -2.59 -10.69 21.01
C ARG A 156 -2.30 -9.19 20.81
N ASN A 157 -1.15 -8.85 20.23
CA ASN A 157 -0.80 -7.46 19.96
C ASN A 157 -1.65 -6.89 18.83
N PHE A 158 -2.00 -7.71 17.83
CA PHE A 158 -2.97 -7.31 16.81
C PHE A 158 -4.36 -7.06 17.42
N GLN A 159 -4.82 -7.92 18.33
CA GLN A 159 -6.08 -7.67 19.02
C GLN A 159 -6.05 -6.38 19.84
N ILE A 160 -4.96 -6.13 20.61
CA ILE A 160 -4.78 -4.86 21.36
C ILE A 160 -4.78 -3.68 20.40
N PHE A 161 -4.08 -3.79 19.27
CA PHE A 161 -4.07 -2.78 18.22
C PHE A 161 -5.47 -2.51 17.67
N LEU A 162 -6.37 -3.50 17.60
CA LEU A 162 -7.72 -3.27 17.11
C LEU A 162 -8.67 -2.75 18.19
N GLU A 163 -8.53 -3.18 19.45
CA GLU A 163 -9.57 -3.04 20.48
C GLU A 163 -9.27 -1.98 21.56
N TYR A 164 -8.00 -1.63 21.76
CA TYR A 164 -7.63 -0.64 22.78
C TYR A 164 -8.15 0.75 22.40
N ASP A 165 -9.01 1.34 23.23
CA ASP A 165 -9.73 2.57 22.93
C ASP A 165 -8.93 3.85 23.16
N GLN A 166 -7.82 3.77 23.91
CA GLN A 166 -6.92 4.89 24.15
C GLN A 166 -5.74 4.91 23.18
N ASP A 167 -4.97 6.00 23.21
CA ASP A 167 -3.71 6.10 22.47
C ASP A 167 -2.73 5.01 22.92
N LEU A 168 -2.20 4.24 21.97
CA LEU A 168 -1.10 3.33 22.24
C LEU A 168 0.15 4.16 22.50
N THR A 169 0.55 4.30 23.76
CA THR A 169 1.82 4.95 24.10
C THR A 169 2.98 4.01 23.79
N VAL A 170 3.29 3.84 22.51
CA VAL A 170 4.38 2.97 22.10
C VAL A 170 5.70 3.69 22.23
N ARG A 171 6.60 3.15 23.06
CA ARG A 171 8.00 3.58 23.09
C ARG A 171 8.65 3.28 21.73
N ARG A 172 9.11 4.32 21.03
CA ARG A 172 9.96 4.18 19.84
C ARG A 172 11.22 3.40 20.24
N LYS A 173 11.46 2.26 19.57
CA LYS A 173 12.72 1.52 19.74
C LYS A 173 13.88 2.40 19.28
N ASN A 174 14.91 2.52 20.10
CA ASN A 174 16.10 3.27 19.71
C ASN A 174 16.92 2.47 18.66
N ALA A 175 17.80 3.13 17.92
CA ALA A 175 18.59 2.47 16.85
C ALA A 175 19.38 1.24 17.36
N LYS A 176 19.75 1.21 18.64
CA LYS A 176 20.45 0.09 19.28
C LYS A 176 19.52 -1.10 19.58
N GLU A 177 18.29 -0.86 20.00
CA GLU A 177 17.24 -1.87 20.19
C GLU A 177 16.78 -2.45 18.84
N MET A 178 16.62 -1.59 17.81
CA MET A 178 16.34 -2.02 16.43
C MET A 178 17.45 -2.91 15.84
N PHE A 179 18.70 -2.69 16.26
CA PHE A 179 19.86 -3.46 15.82
C PHE A 179 20.13 -4.71 16.69
N GLY A 180 19.52 -4.79 17.87
CA GLY A 180 19.77 -5.81 18.90
C GLY A 180 18.74 -6.95 18.97
N GLY A 181 17.58 -6.79 18.34
CA GLY A 181 16.56 -7.85 18.26
C GLY A 181 16.99 -9.05 17.40
N PHE A 182 16.14 -10.07 17.33
CA PHE A 182 16.33 -11.35 16.60
C PHE A 182 16.75 -11.22 15.10
N PHE A 183 16.74 -10.00 14.56
CA PHE A 183 16.86 -9.66 13.14
C PHE A 183 18.00 -8.70 12.79
N LYS A 184 19.19 -8.94 13.35
CA LYS A 184 20.45 -8.20 13.13
C LYS A 184 20.82 -7.81 11.67
N ASN A 185 20.15 -8.30 10.62
CA ASN A 185 20.56 -8.06 9.21
C ASN A 185 19.41 -7.79 8.21
N MET A 186 18.20 -7.41 8.63
CA MET A 186 17.11 -7.13 7.66
C MET A 186 17.35 -5.84 6.83
N VAL A 187 18.36 -5.05 7.18
CA VAL A 187 18.83 -3.90 6.40
C VAL A 187 20.33 -4.04 6.14
N LYS A 188 20.68 -4.58 4.97
CA LYS A 188 21.74 -4.05 4.09
C LYS A 188 21.63 -4.75 2.73
N SER A 189 21.16 -3.98 1.76
CA SER A 189 21.08 -4.32 0.35
C SER A 189 22.43 -4.79 -0.20
N ALA A 190 22.53 -6.08 -0.53
CA ALA A 190 23.42 -6.67 -1.52
C ALA A 190 22.77 -8.02 -1.89
N ASP A 191 22.09 -8.07 -3.03
CA ASP A 191 21.20 -9.15 -3.51
C ASP A 191 21.90 -10.54 -3.69
N GLU A 192 23.05 -10.82 -3.06
CA GLU A 192 23.88 -11.98 -3.45
C GLU A 192 24.75 -12.66 -2.37
N VAL A 193 25.24 -11.99 -1.32
CA VAL A 193 26.47 -12.52 -0.65
C VAL A 193 26.26 -13.40 0.60
N LEU A 194 25.09 -13.41 1.26
CA LEU A 194 25.02 -13.95 2.64
C LEU A 194 23.76 -14.74 3.01
N ILE A 195 23.13 -15.43 2.07
CA ILE A 195 22.22 -16.55 2.41
C ILE A 195 23.09 -17.78 2.67
N SER A 196 23.85 -17.72 3.78
CA SER A 196 24.70 -18.75 4.39
C SER A 196 25.66 -19.52 3.47
N GLY A 197 26.92 -19.71 3.86
CA GLY A 197 27.82 -20.71 3.22
C GLY A 197 27.33 -22.17 3.30
N VAL A 198 26.06 -22.38 3.64
CA VAL A 198 25.33 -23.64 3.67
C VAL A 198 24.58 -23.79 2.35
N LYS A 199 24.86 -24.88 1.64
CA LYS A 199 24.22 -25.20 0.36
C LYS A 199 22.74 -25.51 0.61
N GLU A 200 21.82 -24.82 -0.06
CA GLU A 200 20.41 -25.23 -0.07
C GLU A 200 20.31 -26.58 -0.77
N VAL A 201 19.77 -27.58 -0.07
CA VAL A 201 19.60 -28.95 -0.58
C VAL A 201 18.14 -29.22 -0.95
N ASP A 202 17.20 -28.43 -0.44
CA ASP A 202 15.79 -28.56 -0.79
C ASP A 202 15.51 -27.85 -2.13
N GLU A 203 15.23 -28.64 -3.16
CA GLU A 203 14.98 -28.18 -4.53
C GLU A 203 13.86 -27.15 -4.61
N PHE A 204 12.80 -27.27 -3.80
CA PHE A 204 11.69 -26.32 -3.80
C PHE A 204 12.19 -24.93 -3.40
N PHE A 205 12.95 -24.82 -2.30
CA PHE A 205 13.41 -23.52 -1.81
C PHE A 205 14.45 -22.87 -2.72
N GLU A 206 15.29 -23.66 -3.38
CA GLU A 206 16.22 -23.12 -4.38
C GLU A 206 15.46 -22.57 -5.60
N GLN A 207 14.45 -23.31 -6.10
CA GLN A 207 13.60 -22.81 -7.19
C GLN A 207 12.83 -21.53 -6.80
N GLU A 208 12.25 -21.49 -5.59
CA GLU A 208 11.56 -20.28 -5.09
C GLU A 208 12.51 -19.09 -4.96
N LYS A 209 13.74 -19.32 -4.48
CA LYS A 209 14.77 -18.27 -4.38
C LYS A 209 15.10 -17.69 -5.75
N ILE A 210 15.40 -18.54 -6.74
CA ILE A 210 15.69 -18.11 -8.12
C ILE A 210 14.51 -17.33 -8.68
N PHE A 211 13.29 -17.85 -8.50
CA PHE A 211 12.07 -17.20 -8.94
C PHE A 211 11.89 -15.82 -8.30
N LEU A 212 12.06 -15.68 -6.98
CA LEU A 212 11.89 -14.41 -6.28
C LEU A 212 12.95 -13.38 -6.65
N LEU A 213 14.19 -13.79 -6.95
CA LEU A 213 15.24 -12.90 -7.43
C LEU A 213 14.91 -12.33 -8.81
N ASP A 214 14.58 -13.19 -9.78
CA ASP A 214 14.17 -12.77 -11.12
C ASP A 214 12.89 -11.92 -11.08
N TYR A 215 11.88 -12.37 -10.33
CA TYR A 215 10.62 -11.65 -10.19
C TYR A 215 10.80 -10.30 -9.51
N SER A 216 11.67 -10.19 -8.49
CA SER A 216 12.02 -8.92 -7.86
C SER A 216 12.61 -7.92 -8.85
N SER A 217 13.51 -8.36 -9.71
CA SER A 217 14.11 -7.51 -10.75
C SER A 217 13.05 -6.97 -11.71
N LYS A 218 12.18 -7.86 -12.21
CA LYS A 218 11.08 -7.50 -13.12
C LYS A 218 10.10 -6.51 -12.50
N ILE A 219 9.73 -6.71 -11.24
CA ILE A 219 8.80 -5.81 -10.55
C ILE A 219 9.44 -4.46 -10.24
N LYS A 220 10.73 -4.40 -9.90
CA LYS A 220 11.46 -3.13 -9.74
C LYS A 220 11.49 -2.33 -11.05
N ASP A 221 11.83 -2.98 -12.17
CA ASP A 221 11.82 -2.36 -13.51
C ASP A 221 10.42 -1.88 -13.91
N ALA A 222 9.39 -2.71 -13.73
CA ALA A 222 8.01 -2.33 -13.99
C ALA A 222 7.56 -1.14 -13.12
N THR A 223 7.96 -1.11 -11.85
CA THR A 223 7.68 0.02 -10.94
C THR A 223 8.29 1.30 -11.49
N ALA A 224 9.57 1.29 -11.86
CA ALA A 224 10.26 2.46 -12.41
C ALA A 224 9.61 2.97 -13.71
N LYS A 225 9.14 2.06 -14.58
CA LYS A 225 8.40 2.39 -15.80
C LYS A 225 7.03 3.02 -15.50
N ALA A 226 6.28 2.46 -14.55
CA ALA A 226 4.98 3.01 -14.14
C ALA A 226 5.10 4.40 -13.50
N GLU A 227 6.17 4.63 -12.72
CA GLU A 227 6.48 5.96 -12.19
C GLU A 227 6.84 6.95 -13.29
N LYS A 228 7.61 6.53 -14.31
CA LYS A 228 7.91 7.38 -15.47
C LYS A 228 6.63 7.74 -16.23
N MET A 229 5.73 6.78 -16.45
CA MET A 229 4.42 7.02 -17.06
C MET A 229 3.61 8.07 -16.27
N THR A 230 3.53 7.91 -14.95
CA THR A 230 2.83 8.86 -14.07
C THR A 230 3.43 10.27 -14.18
N ARG A 231 4.76 10.39 -14.20
CA ARG A 231 5.45 11.68 -14.42
C ARG A 231 5.15 12.28 -15.79
N SER A 232 5.12 11.46 -16.85
CA SER A 232 4.78 11.94 -18.18
C SER A 232 3.35 12.50 -18.25
N HIS A 233 2.37 11.88 -17.60
CA HIS A 233 1.01 12.45 -17.53
C HIS A 233 0.99 13.79 -16.79
N LYS A 234 1.72 13.93 -15.68
CA LYS A 234 1.85 15.20 -14.95
C LYS A 234 2.47 16.29 -15.81
N ASN A 235 3.54 15.99 -16.54
CA ASN A 235 4.16 16.95 -17.46
C ASN A 235 3.19 17.41 -18.57
N VAL A 236 2.38 16.49 -19.12
CA VAL A 236 1.35 16.86 -20.12
C VAL A 236 0.27 17.76 -19.50
N ALA A 237 -0.12 17.50 -18.25
CA ALA A 237 -1.05 18.38 -17.53
C ALA A 237 -0.46 19.79 -17.34
N ASP A 238 0.83 19.88 -16.97
CA ASP A 238 1.55 21.15 -16.84
C ASP A 238 1.63 21.90 -18.19
N ASP A 239 1.88 21.19 -19.30
CA ASP A 239 1.86 21.79 -20.64
C ASP A 239 0.46 22.34 -20.98
N TYR A 240 -0.61 21.60 -20.67
CA TYR A 240 -1.98 22.11 -20.84
C TYR A 240 -2.25 23.35 -19.99
N ASN A 241 -1.72 23.40 -18.77
CA ASN A 241 -1.83 24.58 -17.89
C ASN A 241 -1.11 25.79 -18.52
N HIS A 242 0.11 25.60 -19.03
CA HIS A 242 0.86 26.66 -19.69
C HIS A 242 0.17 27.17 -20.96
N ILE A 243 -0.35 26.28 -21.81
CA ILE A 243 -1.08 26.66 -23.03
C ILE A 243 -2.34 27.45 -22.67
N SER A 244 -3.10 26.99 -21.68
CA SER A 244 -4.28 27.70 -21.18
C SER A 244 -3.93 29.12 -20.69
N GLY A 245 -2.88 29.23 -19.87
CA GLY A 245 -2.39 30.52 -19.38
C GLY A 245 -1.99 31.46 -20.51
N ALA A 246 -1.20 30.98 -21.47
CA ALA A 246 -0.78 31.77 -22.63
C ALA A 246 -1.97 32.26 -23.47
N MET A 247 -2.97 31.39 -23.69
CA MET A 247 -4.20 31.77 -24.40
C MET A 247 -4.99 32.86 -23.67
N ASN A 248 -5.10 32.78 -22.34
CA ASN A 248 -5.75 33.81 -21.54
C ASN A 248 -4.99 35.13 -21.57
N SER A 249 -3.65 35.11 -21.51
CA SER A 249 -2.83 36.33 -21.63
C SER A 249 -3.05 37.01 -22.99
N ILE A 250 -3.02 36.25 -24.09
CA ILE A 250 -3.30 36.78 -25.43
C ILE A 250 -4.74 37.31 -25.52
N ALA A 251 -5.70 36.65 -24.87
CA ALA A 251 -7.10 37.11 -24.85
C ALA A 251 -7.28 38.43 -24.06
N ALA A 252 -6.50 38.65 -23.01
CA ALA A 252 -6.53 39.87 -22.22
C ALA A 252 -6.07 41.09 -23.03
N ASP A 253 -5.05 40.91 -23.89
CA ASP A 253 -4.47 41.98 -24.72
C ASP A 253 -5.28 42.30 -25.99
N ASN A 254 -6.25 41.45 -26.36
CA ASN A 254 -7.03 41.58 -27.60
C ASN A 254 -8.49 41.99 -27.34
N ASN A 255 -8.94 43.13 -27.87
CA ASN A 255 -10.33 43.60 -27.78
C ASN A 255 -11.20 43.26 -29.00
N THR A 256 -10.96 42.10 -29.64
CA THR A 256 -11.65 41.68 -30.87
C THR A 256 -12.60 40.51 -30.63
N ALA A 257 -13.41 40.15 -31.64
CA ALA A 257 -14.23 38.93 -31.63
C ALA A 257 -13.41 37.63 -31.43
N PHE A 258 -12.09 37.69 -31.63
CA PHE A 258 -11.16 36.59 -31.41
C PHE A 258 -10.91 36.30 -29.92
N LYS A 259 -11.10 37.30 -29.03
CA LYS A 259 -10.96 37.15 -27.58
C LYS A 259 -11.77 35.99 -27.02
N LYS A 260 -13.08 35.96 -27.33
CA LYS A 260 -14.00 34.90 -26.88
C LYS A 260 -13.59 33.50 -27.36
N HIS A 261 -12.95 33.42 -28.53
CA HIS A 261 -12.45 32.15 -29.07
C HIS A 261 -11.22 31.68 -28.29
N LEU A 262 -10.27 32.58 -27.99
CA LEU A 262 -9.09 32.29 -27.19
C LEU A 262 -9.43 31.88 -25.76
N GLU A 263 -10.36 32.59 -25.09
CA GLU A 263 -10.85 32.23 -23.76
C GLU A 263 -11.48 30.83 -23.75
N LYS A 264 -12.25 30.49 -24.79
CA LYS A 264 -12.83 29.15 -24.94
C LYS A 264 -11.78 28.08 -25.20
N CYS A 265 -10.73 28.38 -25.98
CA CYS A 265 -9.60 27.46 -26.16
C CYS A 265 -8.88 27.22 -24.82
N ALA A 266 -8.62 28.28 -24.06
CA ALA A 266 -7.99 28.18 -22.74
C ALA A 266 -8.83 27.30 -21.79
N GLU A 267 -10.15 27.48 -21.77
CA GLU A 267 -11.07 26.65 -20.98
C GLU A 267 -11.01 25.16 -21.38
N VAL A 268 -10.84 24.85 -22.67
CA VAL A 268 -10.67 23.46 -23.13
C VAL A 268 -9.36 22.87 -22.62
N PHE A 269 -8.25 23.62 -22.70
CA PHE A 269 -6.97 23.17 -22.16
C PHE A 269 -7.03 22.96 -20.64
N GLU A 270 -7.74 23.79 -19.89
CA GLU A 270 -7.99 23.52 -18.46
C GLU A 270 -8.79 22.25 -18.21
N LYS A 271 -9.83 22.00 -19.04
CA LYS A 271 -10.60 20.77 -18.94
C LYS A 271 -9.77 19.54 -19.30
N LEU A 272 -8.78 19.68 -20.18
CA LEU A 272 -7.84 18.62 -20.55
C LEU A 272 -6.81 18.39 -19.44
N ARG A 273 -6.21 19.46 -18.87
CA ARG A 273 -5.35 19.40 -17.68
C ARG A 273 -5.99 18.57 -16.57
N LYS A 274 -7.20 18.96 -16.14
CA LYS A 274 -7.94 18.25 -15.07
C LYS A 274 -8.27 16.80 -15.41
N LEU A 275 -8.40 16.45 -16.70
CA LEU A 275 -8.59 15.06 -17.12
C LEU A 275 -7.27 14.29 -17.03
N GLU A 276 -6.17 14.90 -17.47
CA GLU A 276 -4.83 14.32 -17.43
C GLU A 276 -4.35 14.07 -16.00
N ASP A 277 -4.55 15.02 -15.10
CA ASP A 277 -4.28 14.86 -13.67
C ASP A 277 -5.03 13.67 -13.06
N ARG A 278 -6.28 13.47 -13.51
CA ARG A 278 -7.09 12.34 -13.07
C ARG A 278 -6.57 11.03 -13.62
N VAL A 279 -6.20 10.97 -14.90
CA VAL A 279 -5.55 9.79 -15.51
C VAL A 279 -4.29 9.43 -14.73
N ALA A 280 -3.42 10.42 -14.45
CA ALA A 280 -2.20 10.21 -13.68
C ALA A 280 -2.50 9.62 -12.30
N SER A 281 -3.46 10.20 -11.57
CA SER A 281 -3.83 9.78 -10.22
C SER A 281 -4.45 8.38 -10.19
N ASP A 282 -5.37 8.09 -11.10
CA ASP A 282 -6.06 6.80 -11.17
C ASP A 282 -5.09 5.67 -11.59
N GLN A 283 -4.19 5.91 -12.55
CA GLN A 283 -3.15 4.95 -12.93
C GLN A 283 -2.07 4.78 -11.84
N GLU A 284 -1.66 5.85 -11.16
CA GLU A 284 -0.73 5.74 -10.02
C GLU A 284 -1.33 4.82 -8.94
N LEU A 285 -2.60 5.03 -8.60
CA LEU A 285 -3.31 4.26 -7.58
C LEU A 285 -3.47 2.78 -7.96
N LYS A 286 -3.82 2.46 -9.21
CA LYS A 286 -4.13 1.08 -9.63
C LYS A 286 -2.91 0.27 -10.06
N LEU A 287 -1.90 0.91 -10.66
CA LEU A 287 -0.72 0.21 -11.18
C LEU A 287 0.52 0.48 -10.34
N THR A 288 0.91 1.75 -10.18
CA THR A 288 2.17 2.10 -9.53
C THR A 288 2.17 1.67 -8.06
N GLU A 289 1.10 1.91 -7.31
CA GLU A 289 1.00 1.48 -5.91
C GLU A 289 0.98 -0.04 -5.75
N LEU A 290 0.32 -0.76 -6.66
CA LEU A 290 0.35 -2.22 -6.68
C LEU A 290 1.79 -2.75 -6.85
N LEU A 291 2.52 -2.19 -7.82
CA LEU A 291 3.90 -2.57 -8.09
C LEU A 291 4.83 -2.23 -6.91
N ARG A 292 4.65 -1.06 -6.28
CA ARG A 292 5.35 -0.66 -5.05
C ARG A 292 5.05 -1.61 -3.89
N TYR A 293 3.78 -2.00 -3.71
CA TYR A 293 3.38 -2.99 -2.72
C TYR A 293 4.09 -4.33 -2.97
N TYR A 294 4.04 -4.87 -4.19
CA TYR A 294 4.68 -6.15 -4.49
C TYR A 294 6.21 -6.09 -4.44
N THR A 295 6.84 -4.95 -4.70
CA THR A 295 8.28 -4.76 -4.43
C THR A 295 8.60 -5.08 -2.96
N ARG A 296 7.75 -4.64 -2.03
CA ARG A 296 7.91 -4.89 -0.58
C ARG A 296 7.44 -6.28 -0.15
N ASP A 297 6.33 -6.79 -0.69
CA ASP A 297 5.82 -8.14 -0.37
C ASP A 297 6.79 -9.25 -0.88
N ILE A 298 7.49 -9.01 -2.00
CA ILE A 298 8.59 -9.88 -2.47
C ILE A 298 9.77 -9.84 -1.49
N GLN A 299 10.11 -8.66 -0.95
CA GLN A 299 11.16 -8.56 0.05
C GLN A 299 10.77 -9.36 1.31
N ALA A 300 9.53 -9.28 1.77
CA ALA A 300 9.05 -10.09 2.90
C ALA A 300 9.14 -11.61 2.62
N ALA A 301 8.91 -12.04 1.38
CA ALA A 301 9.12 -13.43 0.96
C ALA A 301 10.62 -13.83 0.96
N LYS A 302 11.51 -12.93 0.51
CA LYS A 302 12.97 -13.13 0.63
C LYS A 302 13.41 -13.21 2.10
N ASP A 303 12.82 -12.41 2.98
CA ASP A 303 13.13 -12.40 4.42
C ASP A 303 12.68 -13.69 5.12
N LEU A 304 11.60 -14.32 4.65
CA LEU A 304 11.22 -15.68 5.07
C LEU A 304 12.31 -16.69 4.67
N LEU A 305 12.77 -16.68 3.41
CA LEU A 305 13.83 -17.58 2.95
C LEU A 305 15.11 -17.40 3.78
N TYR A 306 15.48 -16.14 4.07
CA TYR A 306 16.63 -15.83 4.91
C TYR A 306 16.48 -16.37 6.35
N ARG A 307 15.30 -16.21 6.95
CA ARG A 307 14.99 -16.75 8.28
C ARG A 307 15.13 -18.27 8.33
N ARG A 308 14.60 -18.96 7.32
CA ARG A 308 14.73 -20.41 7.19
C ARG A 308 16.19 -20.84 7.01
N ALA A 309 16.94 -20.16 6.13
CA ALA A 309 18.36 -20.46 5.90
C ALA A 309 19.22 -20.29 7.16
N ARG A 310 18.91 -19.28 8.00
CA ARG A 310 19.55 -19.14 9.32
C ARG A 310 19.24 -20.31 10.24
N ALA A 311 17.99 -20.76 10.32
CA ALA A 311 17.63 -21.94 11.12
C ALA A 311 18.34 -23.21 10.64
N LEU A 312 18.56 -23.37 9.32
CA LEU A 312 19.36 -24.46 8.77
C LEU A 312 20.82 -24.38 9.23
N ALA A 313 21.43 -23.19 9.14
CA ALA A 313 22.80 -22.99 9.59
C ALA A 313 22.97 -23.24 11.10
N ASP A 314 22.00 -22.82 11.91
CA ASP A 314 21.97 -23.10 13.35
C ASP A 314 21.87 -24.60 13.62
N TYR A 315 21.03 -25.32 12.86
CA TYR A 315 20.91 -26.77 12.92
C TYR A 315 22.22 -27.48 12.56
N GLU A 316 22.89 -27.11 11.46
CA GLU A 316 24.18 -27.70 11.09
C GLU A 316 25.29 -27.43 12.12
N ASN A 317 25.30 -26.23 12.70
CA ASN A 317 26.23 -25.89 13.77
C ASN A 317 25.94 -26.70 15.06
N SER A 318 24.67 -26.95 15.36
CA SER A 318 24.27 -27.79 16.48
C SER A 318 24.71 -29.26 16.26
N ASN A 319 24.63 -29.78 15.03
CA ASN A 319 25.16 -31.10 14.66
C ASN A 319 26.67 -31.19 14.90
N LYS A 320 27.45 -30.22 14.40
CA LYS A 320 28.91 -30.18 14.64
C LYS A 320 29.26 -30.09 16.13
N THR A 321 28.44 -29.39 16.91
CA THR A 321 28.63 -29.26 18.36
C THR A 321 28.34 -30.59 19.07
N LEU A 322 27.29 -31.29 18.65
CA LEU A 322 26.95 -32.62 19.14
C LEU A 322 28.05 -33.64 18.83
N ASP A 323 28.59 -33.65 17.60
CA ASP A 323 29.69 -34.54 17.24
C ASP A 323 30.93 -34.31 18.11
N LYS A 324 31.26 -33.05 18.40
CA LYS A 324 32.36 -32.69 19.32
C LYS A 324 32.08 -33.14 20.76
N ALA A 325 30.84 -33.03 21.23
CA ALA A 325 30.44 -33.49 22.57
C ALA A 325 30.58 -35.02 22.68
N ARG A 326 30.15 -35.75 21.65
CA ARG A 326 30.30 -37.22 21.54
C ARG A 326 31.77 -37.65 21.54
N LEU A 327 32.62 -37.00 20.74
CA LEU A 327 34.06 -37.27 20.71
C LEU A 327 34.76 -37.03 22.05
N LYS A 328 34.31 -36.02 22.82
CA LYS A 328 34.87 -35.69 24.13
C LYS A 328 34.24 -36.48 25.29
N GLY A 329 33.17 -37.23 25.06
CA GLY A 329 32.43 -37.93 26.10
C GLY A 329 31.79 -37.02 27.16
N LYS A 330 31.57 -35.72 26.86
CA LYS A 330 31.09 -34.71 27.82
C LYS A 330 29.94 -33.89 27.24
N ASP A 331 28.96 -33.54 28.08
CA ASP A 331 27.82 -32.67 27.75
C ASP A 331 26.93 -33.17 26.59
N ILE A 332 26.95 -34.48 26.31
CA ILE A 332 26.25 -35.10 25.17
C ILE A 332 24.74 -34.83 25.23
N ALA A 333 24.09 -35.09 26.36
CA ALA A 333 22.65 -34.92 26.50
C ALA A 333 22.19 -33.47 26.22
N GLN A 334 22.95 -32.48 26.68
CA GLN A 334 22.66 -31.06 26.43
C GLN A 334 22.83 -30.70 24.95
N ALA A 335 23.88 -31.21 24.31
CA ALA A 335 24.12 -30.98 22.89
C ALA A 335 23.06 -31.67 22.01
N GLU A 336 22.59 -32.86 22.40
CA GLU A 336 21.51 -33.58 21.72
C GLU A 336 20.17 -32.85 21.82
N GLU A 337 19.84 -32.33 23.01
CA GLU A 337 18.60 -31.56 23.18
C GLU A 337 18.63 -30.26 22.36
N ASN A 338 19.75 -29.53 22.38
CA ASN A 338 19.90 -28.32 21.55
C ASN A 338 19.78 -28.64 20.05
N GLN A 339 20.40 -29.72 19.59
CA GLN A 339 20.30 -30.16 18.20
C GLN A 339 18.86 -30.50 17.80
N LYS A 340 18.12 -31.21 18.67
CA LYS A 340 16.70 -31.51 18.45
C LYS A 340 15.84 -30.25 18.37
N GLN A 341 16.11 -29.25 19.20
CA GLN A 341 15.40 -27.97 19.17
C GLN A 341 15.68 -27.19 17.87
N CYS A 342 16.93 -27.11 17.43
CA CYS A 342 17.28 -26.49 16.16
C CYS A 342 16.62 -27.21 14.96
N LEU A 343 16.59 -28.54 14.96
CA LEU A 343 15.92 -29.33 13.92
C LEU A 343 14.42 -29.04 13.88
N ARG A 344 13.73 -29.14 15.02
CA ARG A 344 12.29 -28.85 15.12
C ARG A 344 11.95 -27.44 14.63
N LYS A 345 12.80 -26.46 14.96
CA LYS A 345 12.65 -25.08 14.49
C LYS A 345 12.79 -25.02 12.96
N PHE A 346 13.86 -25.58 12.41
CA PHE A 346 14.07 -25.62 10.96
C PHE A 346 12.92 -26.30 10.20
N ASP A 347 12.44 -27.45 10.69
CA ASP A 347 11.34 -28.19 10.08
C ASP A 347 10.05 -27.37 10.10
N LYS A 348 9.70 -26.76 11.24
CA LYS A 348 8.52 -25.90 11.37
C LYS A 348 8.56 -24.72 10.39
N LEU A 349 9.72 -24.05 10.27
CA LEU A 349 9.89 -22.94 9.31
C LEU A 349 9.80 -23.41 7.86
N SER A 350 10.31 -24.61 7.57
CA SER A 350 10.25 -25.21 6.24
C SER A 350 8.81 -25.54 5.84
N GLU A 351 8.04 -26.16 6.74
CA GLU A 351 6.64 -26.50 6.47
C GLU A 351 5.76 -25.25 6.26
N SER A 352 5.86 -24.26 7.16
CA SER A 352 5.08 -23.03 7.01
C SER A 352 5.56 -22.23 5.80
N GLY A 353 6.87 -22.19 5.55
CA GLY A 353 7.47 -21.50 4.41
C GLY A 353 6.98 -22.02 3.07
N LYS A 354 6.87 -23.34 2.90
CA LYS A 354 6.30 -23.96 1.68
C LYS A 354 4.85 -23.53 1.44
N LYS A 355 4.03 -23.50 2.50
CA LYS A 355 2.63 -23.07 2.42
C LYS A 355 2.52 -21.59 2.04
N GLU A 356 3.35 -20.76 2.65
CA GLU A 356 3.34 -19.31 2.46
C GLU A 356 3.82 -18.86 1.08
N LEU A 357 4.89 -19.46 0.55
CA LEU A 357 5.38 -19.19 -0.81
C LEU A 357 4.36 -19.66 -1.86
N THR A 358 3.68 -20.77 -1.62
CA THR A 358 2.58 -21.24 -2.47
C THR A 358 1.40 -20.26 -2.45
N SER A 359 0.98 -19.82 -1.25
CA SER A 359 -0.08 -18.82 -1.08
C SER A 359 0.27 -17.48 -1.72
N PHE A 360 1.54 -17.04 -1.60
CA PHE A 360 2.05 -15.83 -2.23
C PHE A 360 1.86 -15.85 -3.75
N LYS A 361 2.19 -16.97 -4.42
CA LYS A 361 1.99 -17.14 -5.87
C LYS A 361 0.52 -16.93 -6.25
N ALA A 362 -0.41 -17.57 -5.54
CA ALA A 362 -1.85 -17.47 -5.82
C ALA A 362 -2.40 -16.05 -5.57
N ARG A 363 -2.13 -15.48 -4.38
CA ARG A 363 -2.62 -14.13 -4.00
C ARG A 363 -2.16 -13.06 -4.97
N ARG A 364 -0.91 -13.15 -5.43
CA ARG A 364 -0.34 -12.22 -6.39
C ARG A 364 -1.10 -12.20 -7.71
N VAL A 365 -1.37 -13.36 -8.28
CA VAL A 365 -2.11 -13.45 -9.56
C VAL A 365 -3.49 -12.80 -9.43
N VAL A 366 -4.19 -13.07 -8.33
CA VAL A 366 -5.51 -12.47 -8.05
C VAL A 366 -5.41 -10.94 -7.94
N ALA A 367 -4.44 -10.44 -7.18
CA ALA A 367 -4.27 -8.99 -6.98
C ALA A 367 -3.93 -8.25 -8.28
N PHE A 368 -2.99 -8.78 -9.07
CA PHE A 368 -2.64 -8.20 -10.38
C PHE A 368 -3.81 -8.25 -11.36
N ARG A 369 -4.52 -9.36 -11.44
CA ARG A 369 -5.70 -9.48 -12.30
C ARG A 369 -6.75 -8.43 -11.96
N LYS A 370 -7.11 -8.30 -10.68
CA LYS A 370 -8.10 -7.31 -10.21
C LYS A 370 -7.70 -5.89 -10.60
N ASN A 371 -6.47 -5.48 -10.26
CA ASN A 371 -6.02 -4.11 -10.48
C ASN A 371 -5.83 -3.76 -11.96
N LEU A 372 -5.38 -4.71 -12.79
CA LEU A 372 -5.26 -4.48 -14.23
C LEU A 372 -6.63 -4.32 -14.89
N ILE A 373 -7.64 -5.10 -14.48
CA ILE A 373 -9.02 -4.94 -14.97
C ILE A 373 -9.55 -3.55 -14.57
N GLU A 374 -9.45 -3.19 -13.29
CA GLU A 374 -9.91 -1.88 -12.79
C GLU A 374 -9.19 -0.71 -13.49
N MET A 375 -7.88 -0.86 -13.77
CA MET A 375 -7.12 0.14 -14.52
C MET A 375 -7.64 0.29 -15.94
N THR A 376 -7.85 -0.80 -16.67
CA THR A 376 -8.38 -0.77 -18.04
C THR A 376 -9.78 -0.16 -18.09
N GLU A 377 -10.65 -0.44 -17.11
CA GLU A 377 -11.96 0.19 -17.01
C GLU A 377 -11.87 1.72 -16.84
N LEU A 378 -10.92 2.18 -16.02
CA LEU A 378 -10.64 3.61 -15.84
C LEU A 378 -10.09 4.24 -17.13
N GLU A 379 -9.17 3.57 -17.84
CA GLU A 379 -8.65 4.05 -19.12
C GLU A 379 -9.75 4.22 -20.17
N ILE A 380 -10.66 3.25 -20.29
CA ILE A 380 -11.82 3.35 -21.18
C ILE A 380 -12.70 4.56 -20.79
N LYS A 381 -12.93 4.76 -19.49
CA LYS A 381 -13.70 5.90 -18.99
C LYS A 381 -13.02 7.23 -19.32
N HIS A 382 -11.71 7.33 -19.13
CA HIS A 382 -10.95 8.54 -19.48
C HIS A 382 -10.97 8.84 -20.98
N ALA A 383 -10.80 7.81 -21.82
CA ALA A 383 -10.84 7.96 -23.28
C ALA A 383 -12.20 8.50 -23.76
N LYS A 384 -13.31 8.00 -23.22
CA LYS A 384 -14.67 8.50 -23.51
C LYS A 384 -14.82 9.97 -23.14
N VAL A 385 -14.34 10.37 -21.96
CA VAL A 385 -14.39 11.77 -21.50
C VAL A 385 -13.50 12.67 -22.36
N ARG A 386 -12.31 12.21 -22.76
CA ARG A 386 -11.40 12.96 -23.63
C ARG A 386 -12.05 13.27 -24.98
N ARG A 387 -12.66 12.26 -25.60
CA ARG A 387 -13.38 12.42 -26.89
C ARG A 387 -14.49 13.46 -26.79
N LEU A 388 -15.32 13.39 -25.75
CA LEU A 388 -16.41 14.37 -25.54
C LEU A 388 -15.87 15.79 -25.39
N LYS A 389 -14.80 15.99 -24.61
CA LYS A 389 -14.21 17.32 -24.38
C LYS A 389 -13.56 17.91 -25.64
N CYS A 390 -12.88 17.09 -26.45
CA CYS A 390 -12.29 17.56 -27.71
C CYS A 390 -13.36 17.81 -28.81
N CYS A 391 -14.41 16.99 -28.89
CA CYS A 391 -15.45 17.16 -29.92
C CYS A 391 -16.32 18.42 -29.73
N VAL A 392 -16.46 18.95 -28.51
CA VAL A 392 -17.17 20.22 -28.26
C VAL A 392 -16.46 21.41 -28.92
N PHE A 393 -15.16 21.29 -29.23
CA PHE A 393 -14.43 22.30 -30.00
C PHE A 393 -14.78 22.26 -31.50
N SER A 394 -15.09 21.07 -32.04
CA SER A 394 -15.38 20.87 -33.47
C SER A 394 -16.85 21.11 -33.87
N PHE A 395 -17.79 21.20 -32.92
CA PHE A 395 -19.23 21.24 -33.23
C PHE A 395 -19.99 22.55 -32.91
N LYS A 396 -19.32 23.62 -32.50
CA LYS A 396 -19.89 24.97 -32.72
C LYS A 396 -19.31 25.53 -34.02
N ARG A 397 -19.70 24.91 -35.13
CA ARG A 397 -19.73 25.59 -36.43
C ARG A 397 -20.67 26.77 -36.27
N ASN A 398 -20.22 27.93 -36.73
CA ASN A 398 -20.99 29.15 -36.87
C ASN A 398 -22.42 28.84 -37.36
N GLU A 399 -23.42 29.13 -36.54
CA GLU A 399 -24.72 29.63 -36.97
C GLU A 399 -24.90 31.02 -36.37
#